data_AF-A0A4V1BM82-F1
#
_entry.id   AF-A0A4V1BM82-F1
#
_cell.length_a   1.000
_cell.length_b   1.000
_cell.length_c   1.000
_cell.angle_alpha   90.00
_cell.angle_beta   90.00
_cell.angle_gamma   90.00
#
_symmetry.space_group_name_H-M   'P 1'
#
loop_
_entity.id
_entity.type
_entity.pdbx_description
1 polymer ?
#
loop_
_entity_poly.entity_id
_entity_poly.type
_entity_poly.pdbx_seq_one_letter_code
_entity_poly.pdbx_strand_id
1 'polypeptide(L)' 'MAEQVAAVGNILTHLERGDWSRLRRDLSPAVHWTTAVEEELHGIDAVLECLARDPVPGPPAYHEVRDGLVVRWIDKVG' A
#
# COMPACT_ATOMS: atom_id res chain seq x y z
N MET A 1 4.88 -4.57 17.00
CA MET A 1 4.12 -3.30 16.92
C MET A 1 4.89 -2.20 16.19
N ALA A 2 6.19 -2.00 16.46
CA ALA A 2 6.98 -0.95 15.77
C ALA A 2 7.08 -1.13 14.24
N GLU A 3 7.19 -2.37 13.76
CA GLU A 3 7.33 -2.67 12.32
C GLU A 3 6.06 -2.33 11.50
N GLN A 4 4.88 -2.52 12.10
CA GLN A 4 3.60 -2.20 11.43
C GLN A 4 3.41 -0.70 11.24
N VAL A 5 3.69 0.08 12.29
CA VAL A 5 3.59 1.55 12.25
C VAL A 5 4.61 2.15 11.27
N ALA A 6 5.83 1.61 11.24
CA ALA A 6 6.87 2.05 10.31
C ALA A 6 6.49 1.75 8.85
N ALA A 7 5.93 0.58 8.56
CA ALA A 7 5.50 0.20 7.21
C ALA A 7 4.44 1.17 6.67
N VAL A 8 3.39 1.46 7.44
CA VAL A 8 2.34 2.40 7.00
C VAL A 8 2.92 3.79 6.73
N GLY A 9 3.77 4.30 7.64
CA GLY A 9 4.40 5.60 7.47
C GLY A 9 5.28 5.68 6.22
N ASN A 10 6.05 4.63 5.93
CA ASN A 10 6.89 4.56 4.73
C ASN A 10 6.04 4.55 3.45
N ILE A 11 5.00 3.71 3.39
CA ILE A 11 4.09 3.63 2.24
C ILE A 11 3.47 4.99 1.95
N LEU A 12 2.91 5.67 2.97
CA LEU A 12 2.33 7.00 2.82
C LEU A 12 3.37 8.02 2.36
N THR A 13 4.56 8.02 2.96
CA THR A 13 5.65 8.92 2.55
C THR A 13 6.07 8.69 1.09
N HIS A 14 6.11 7.44 0.64
CA HIS A 14 6.47 7.11 -0.74
C HIS A 14 5.38 7.52 -1.73
N LEU A 15 4.11 7.39 -1.36
CA LEU A 15 2.98 7.87 -2.15
C LEU A 15 2.97 9.38 -2.27
N GLU A 16 3.13 10.10 -1.15
CA GLU A 16 3.20 11.58 -1.14
C GLU A 16 4.35 12.12 -2.00
N ARG A 17 5.44 11.37 -2.11
CA ARG A 17 6.62 11.73 -2.91
C ARG A 17 6.61 11.21 -4.34
N GLY A 18 5.65 10.37 -4.71
CA GLY A 18 5.64 9.64 -5.99
C GLY A 18 6.85 8.71 -6.17
N ASP A 19 7.45 8.21 -5.09
CA ASP A 19 8.64 7.36 -5.13
C ASP A 19 8.26 5.89 -5.35
N TRP A 20 7.78 5.59 -6.57
CA TRP A 20 7.28 4.27 -6.97
C TRP A 20 8.33 3.15 -6.81
N SER A 21 9.61 3.48 -6.95
CA SER A 21 10.71 2.52 -6.80
C SER A 21 10.98 2.15 -5.34
N ARG A 22 10.74 3.07 -4.40
CA ARG A 22 10.75 2.75 -2.96
C ARG A 22 9.48 2.01 -2.56
N LEU A 23 8.32 2.47 -3.03
CA LEU A 23 7.05 1.79 -2.79
C LEU A 23 7.11 0.32 -3.23
N ARG A 24 7.68 0.04 -4.41
CA ARG A 24 7.86 -1.34 -4.90
C ARG A 24 8.68 -2.22 -3.95
N ARG A 25 9.62 -1.66 -3.19
CA ARG A 25 10.48 -2.43 -2.28
C ARG A 25 9.80 -2.74 -0.94
N ASP A 26 8.80 -1.98 -0.56
CA ASP A 26 8.08 -2.15 0.70
C ASP A 26 6.82 -3.02 0.54
N LEU A 27 6.41 -3.31 -0.70
CA LEU A 27 5.29 -4.19 -1.01
C LEU A 27 5.75 -5.60 -1.34
N SER A 28 4.97 -6.59 -0.91
CA SER A 28 5.14 -7.96 -1.38
C SER A 28 4.83 -8.06 -2.88
N PRO A 29 5.55 -8.89 -3.66
CA PRO A 29 5.21 -9.16 -5.06
C PRO A 29 3.77 -9.66 -5.24
N ALA A 30 3.23 -10.35 -4.22
CA ALA A 30 1.87 -10.88 -4.17
C ALA A 30 0.95 -10.07 -3.23
N VAL A 31 1.22 -8.77 -3.06
CA VAL A 31 0.39 -7.88 -2.23
C VAL A 31 -1.07 -7.90 -2.69
N HIS A 32 -1.98 -7.86 -1.73
CA HIS A 32 -3.40 -7.65 -1.96
C HIS A 32 -3.81 -6.28 -1.44
N TRP A 33 -4.27 -5.39 -2.32
CA TRP A 33 -4.73 -4.06 -1.98
C TRP A 33 -6.23 -3.93 -2.24
N THR A 34 -6.99 -3.46 -1.27
CA THR A 34 -8.41 -3.11 -1.43
C THR A 34 -8.53 -1.60 -1.37
N THR A 35 -9.01 -0.99 -2.46
CA THR A 35 -9.14 0.47 -2.56
C THR A 35 -10.34 0.99 -1.77
N ALA A 36 -10.46 2.31 -1.62
CA ALA A 36 -11.59 2.93 -0.93
C ALA A 36 -12.95 2.71 -1.63
N VAL A 37 -12.92 2.37 -2.92
CA VAL A 37 -14.11 2.00 -3.72
C VAL A 37 -14.33 0.47 -3.76
N GLU A 38 -13.71 -0.26 -2.83
CA GLU A 38 -13.77 -1.71 -2.70
C GLU A 38 -13.26 -2.48 -3.93
N GLU A 39 -12.39 -1.87 -4.75
CA GLU A 39 -11.70 -2.57 -5.83
C GLU A 39 -10.55 -3.41 -5.25
N GLU A 40 -10.50 -4.70 -5.61
CA GLU A 40 -9.44 -5.63 -5.19
C GLU A 40 -8.34 -5.69 -6.26
N LEU A 41 -7.14 -5.27 -5.88
CA LEU A 41 -5.94 -5.29 -6.70
C LEU A 41 -4.98 -6.37 -6.19
N HIS A 42 -4.55 -7.24 -7.09
CA HIS A 42 -3.65 -8.33 -6.79
C HIS A 42 -2.31 -8.16 -7.49
N GLY A 43 -1.24 -8.22 -6.71
CA GLY A 43 0.12 -8.13 -7.20
C GLY A 43 0.60 -6.69 -7.35
N ILE A 44 1.93 -6.54 -7.30
CA ILE A 44 2.58 -5.25 -7.19
C ILE A 44 2.35 -4.34 -8.39
N ASP A 45 2.31 -4.89 -9.60
CA ASP A 45 2.17 -4.08 -10.82
C ASP A 45 0.77 -3.47 -10.95
N ALA A 46 -0.29 -4.22 -10.59
CA ALA A 46 -1.66 -3.72 -10.58
C ALA A 46 -1.85 -2.61 -9.53
N VAL A 47 -1.26 -2.80 -8.34
CA VAL A 47 -1.27 -1.80 -7.27
C VAL A 47 -0.57 -0.52 -7.72
N LEU A 48 0.65 -0.62 -8.26
CA LEU A 48 1.40 0.56 -8.69
C LEU A 48 0.72 1.29 -9.86
N GLU A 49 0.12 0.57 -10.82
CA GLU A 49 -0.62 1.19 -11.93
C GLU A 49 -1.85 1.97 -11.42
N CYS A 50 -2.59 1.40 -10.46
CA CYS A 50 -3.74 2.07 -9.87
C CYS A 50 -3.32 3.31 -9.07
N LEU A 51 -2.34 3.15 -8.16
CA LEU A 51 -1.87 4.24 -7.30
C LEU A 51 -1.22 5.38 -8.08
N ALA A 52 -0.60 5.10 -9.23
CA ALA A 52 -0.07 6.13 -10.12
C ALA A 52 -1.16 7.00 -10.77
N ARG A 53 -2.38 6.49 -10.90
CA ARG A 53 -3.55 7.22 -11.43
C ARG A 53 -4.32 7.93 -10.33
N ASP A 54 -4.51 7.26 -9.21
CA ASP A 54 -5.26 7.75 -8.06
C ASP A 54 -4.52 7.40 -6.75
N PRO A 55 -3.77 8.35 -6.16
CA PRO A 55 -3.06 8.10 -4.92
C PRO A 55 -4.05 8.00 -3.74
N VAL A 56 -3.82 7.05 -2.85
CA VAL A 56 -4.73 6.80 -1.74
C VAL A 56 -4.89 8.00 -0.80
N PRO A 57 -6.11 8.22 -0.27
CA PRO A 57 -6.45 9.44 0.46
C PRO A 57 -5.85 9.52 1.88
N GLY A 58 -5.28 8.44 2.42
CA GLY A 58 -4.73 8.44 3.77
C GLY A 58 -4.37 7.06 4.34
N PRO A 59 -4.21 6.94 5.67
CA PRO A 59 -3.82 5.68 6.32
C PRO A 59 -4.90 4.60 6.17
N PRO A 60 -4.50 3.32 6.07
CA PRO A 60 -5.41 2.22 5.81
C PRO A 60 -6.37 1.97 6.97
N ALA A 61 -7.52 1.36 6.66
CA ALA A 61 -8.38 0.72 7.65
C ALA A 61 -7.72 -0.53 8.24
N TYR A 62 -7.02 -1.29 7.40
CA TYR A 62 -6.28 -2.48 7.78
C TYR A 62 -5.03 -2.64 6.93
N HIS A 63 -3.94 -3.11 7.55
CA HIS A 63 -2.76 -3.52 6.83
C HIS A 63 -2.14 -4.75 7.50
N GLU A 64 -1.39 -5.52 6.74
CA GLU A 64 -0.65 -6.67 7.23
C GLU A 64 0.77 -6.65 6.67
N VAL A 65 1.73 -6.88 7.55
CA VAL A 65 3.16 -6.94 7.22
C VAL A 65 3.68 -8.34 7.52
N ARG A 66 4.41 -8.91 6.58
CA ARG A 66 5.16 -10.17 6.74
C ARG A 66 6.56 -9.99 6.18
N ASP A 67 7.57 -10.41 6.94
CA ASP A 67 8.98 -10.30 6.54
C ASP A 67 9.40 -8.86 6.15
N GLY A 68 8.82 -7.86 6.82
CA GLY A 68 9.06 -6.44 6.55
C GLY A 68 8.34 -5.87 5.32
N LEU A 69 7.55 -6.68 4.61
CA LEU A 69 6.81 -6.30 3.42
C LEU A 69 5.31 -6.23 3.70
N VAL A 70 4.63 -5.24 3.12
CA VAL A 70 3.17 -5.17 3.15
C VAL A 70 2.62 -6.26 2.23
N VAL A 71 1.85 -7.19 2.81
CA VAL A 71 1.18 -8.26 2.07
C VAL A 71 -0.30 -7.98 1.88
N ARG A 72 -0.91 -7.15 2.74
CA ARG A 72 -2.30 -6.74 2.63
C ARG A 72 -2.48 -5.29 3.02
N TRP A 73 -3.29 -4.56 2.26
CA TRP A 73 -3.68 -3.18 2.54
C TRP A 73 -5.16 -3.00 2.20
N ILE A 74 -5.91 -2.35 3.09
CA ILE A 74 -7.32 -2.03 2.89
C ILE A 74 -7.49 -0.56 3.22
N ASP A 75 -7.85 0.23 2.23
CA ASP A 75 -8.14 1.64 2.42
C ASP A 75 -9.37 1.85 3.30
N LYS A 76 -9.46 3.02 3.92
CA LYS A 76 -10.71 3.43 4.56
C LYS A 76 -11.71 3.78 3.47
N VAL A 77 -12.89 3.18 3.55
CA VAL A 77 -14.05 3.65 2.80
C VAL A 77 -14.33 5.09 3.23
N GLY A 78 -14.42 5.98 2.25
CA GLY A 78 -14.72 7.41 2.42
C GLY A 78 -16.21 7.68 2.61
#